data_AF-A0A2E9BC79-F1
#
_entry.id   AF-A0A2E9BC79-F1
#
_cell.length_a   1.000
_cell.length_b   1.000
_cell.length_c   1.000
_cell.angle_alpha   90.00
_cell.angle_beta   90.00
_cell.angle_gamma   90.00
#
_symmetry.space_group_name_H-M   'P 1'
#
loop_
_entity.id
_entity.type
_entity.pdbx_description
1 polymer ?
#
loop_
_entity_poly.entity_id
_entity_poly.type
_entity_poly.pdbx_seq_one_letter_code
_entity_poly.pdbx_strand_id
1 'polypeptide(L)'
;SGEDNDDDDDGVTDNLDMCHPTGLLNWTSSSLTDHDGDGCNDISEDLDDDNDGAQDILDLCPNGEINWVTNTTSDHDSDGCRDLTEDLDDDNDGINDGFDDCQIGDTGWISNSTTDHDNDGCQDLLEDLDDDGDSALDTVDLCPRGVLNWIRYISADYDDDGCRDSDEDADDDNDNVTDHSDLCYLGEKNWTSSPLTDNDADGCRDLTEDGDDDNDGISDVNDFCAQGDTDWTSGKVTDHDSDGCNDSTEDNDDDGDGILDSQDSCPKGMLGWVSNGGSDYDGDGCLDATEDGDDDGDGIIDYSDPCPYGEENCATSGTGGNVTIIHQYPENSTNQSSQQQLIQNTTYVNNTYEYVNNTYDNETFQNQTFQNITNMNQTFSENSPENNNSIIESNSSPNSDSIAGMSWVPLVVVALMILMLFIQALHLVKKPAVPIGPPESMLAEQSLFDEIDFTPDIEDIGESEPLVSSGSEISEVENQEPVNESPPTVVENATISDGFEWIEWPEGSGQNYFRAEGTQDDWQSWPVE
;
A
#
# COMPACT_ATOMS: atom_id res chain seq x y z
N SER A 1 -25.51 -80.35 -41.97
CA SER A 1 -25.01 -79.80 -40.71
C SER A 1 -25.41 -78.35 -40.73
N GLY A 2 -26.21 -77.92 -39.76
CA GLY A 2 -26.22 -76.49 -39.43
C GLY A 2 -24.90 -76.21 -38.73
N GLU A 3 -24.36 -75.02 -38.94
CA GLU A 3 -23.36 -74.45 -38.04
C GLU A 3 -24.05 -74.26 -36.67
N ASP A 4 -23.29 -74.34 -35.59
CA ASP A 4 -23.69 -73.84 -34.27
C ASP A 4 -23.99 -72.35 -34.37
N ASN A 5 -24.53 -71.80 -33.29
CA ASN A 5 -24.90 -70.38 -33.20
C ASN A 5 -24.06 -69.66 -32.12
N ASP A 6 -22.98 -70.31 -31.69
CA ASP A 6 -22.09 -70.02 -30.57
C ASP A 6 -20.84 -70.89 -30.84
N ASP A 7 -19.89 -70.32 -31.58
CA ASP A 7 -18.72 -71.04 -32.13
C ASP A 7 -17.71 -71.49 -31.06
N ASP A 8 -17.64 -70.78 -29.93
CA ASP A 8 -16.67 -71.01 -28.85
C ASP A 8 -17.30 -71.47 -27.50
N ASP A 9 -18.62 -71.68 -27.47
CA ASP A 9 -19.41 -72.21 -26.36
C ASP A 9 -19.30 -71.35 -25.08
N ASP A 10 -19.09 -70.04 -25.22
CA ASP A 10 -18.94 -69.08 -24.10
C ASP A 10 -20.31 -68.59 -23.54
N GLY A 11 -21.39 -68.83 -24.29
CA GLY A 11 -22.76 -68.45 -23.93
C GLY A 11 -23.29 -67.19 -24.61
N VAL A 12 -22.49 -66.49 -25.41
CA VAL A 12 -22.88 -65.40 -26.31
C VAL A 12 -23.09 -65.97 -27.72
N THR A 13 -24.09 -65.46 -28.45
CA THR A 13 -24.37 -65.96 -29.80
C THR A 13 -23.50 -65.25 -30.83
N ASP A 14 -23.06 -65.92 -31.89
CA ASP A 14 -22.17 -65.40 -32.95
C ASP A 14 -22.55 -64.01 -33.53
N ASN A 15 -23.82 -63.61 -33.46
CA ASN A 15 -24.30 -62.33 -33.97
C ASN A 15 -24.22 -61.16 -32.96
N LEU A 16 -23.81 -61.46 -31.73
CA LEU A 16 -23.55 -60.51 -30.64
C LEU A 16 -22.10 -60.62 -30.13
N ASP A 17 -21.44 -61.76 -30.40
CA ASP A 17 -20.03 -62.01 -30.12
C ASP A 17 -19.10 -61.23 -31.07
N MET A 18 -18.27 -60.33 -30.53
CA MET A 18 -17.29 -59.54 -31.29
C MET A 18 -15.96 -60.28 -31.54
N CYS A 19 -15.70 -61.36 -30.82
CA CYS A 19 -14.54 -62.25 -30.93
C CYS A 19 -14.78 -63.48 -31.82
N HIS A 20 -16.03 -63.71 -32.24
CA HIS A 20 -16.38 -64.70 -33.25
C HIS A 20 -15.62 -64.48 -34.58
N PRO A 21 -15.09 -65.54 -35.25
CA PRO A 21 -15.21 -66.98 -34.94
C PRO A 21 -13.96 -67.53 -34.23
N THR A 22 -13.14 -66.68 -33.63
CA THR A 22 -11.82 -67.03 -33.11
C THR A 22 -11.71 -67.00 -31.59
N GLY A 23 -12.82 -66.79 -30.90
CA GLY A 23 -12.92 -66.71 -29.46
C GLY A 23 -12.37 -67.93 -28.72
N LEU A 24 -12.00 -67.72 -27.47
CA LEU A 24 -11.36 -68.69 -26.60
C LEU A 24 -12.36 -69.73 -26.14
N LEU A 25 -11.94 -70.99 -26.13
CA LEU A 25 -12.75 -72.09 -25.61
C LEU A 25 -12.56 -72.25 -24.08
N ASN A 26 -13.61 -72.72 -23.41
CA ASN A 26 -13.64 -73.12 -21.99
C ASN A 26 -13.71 -71.97 -20.97
N TRP A 27 -14.41 -70.90 -21.29
CA TRP A 27 -14.85 -69.88 -20.34
C TRP A 27 -16.35 -69.63 -20.55
N THR A 28 -16.94 -68.71 -19.79
CA THR A 28 -18.34 -68.32 -19.98
C THR A 28 -18.51 -66.83 -19.74
N SER A 29 -19.20 -66.13 -20.63
CA SER A 29 -19.55 -64.72 -20.48
C SER A 29 -20.32 -64.45 -19.19
N SER A 30 -19.86 -63.43 -18.46
CA SER A 30 -20.44 -62.92 -17.23
C SER A 30 -19.83 -61.56 -16.92
N SER A 31 -20.52 -60.75 -16.11
CA SER A 31 -20.05 -59.40 -15.69
C SER A 31 -18.76 -59.37 -14.85
N LEU A 32 -17.98 -60.45 -14.83
CA LEU A 32 -16.68 -60.56 -14.16
C LEU A 32 -15.56 -61.01 -15.13
N THR A 33 -15.92 -61.34 -16.38
CA THR A 33 -15.04 -61.99 -17.36
C THR A 33 -15.32 -61.53 -18.80
N ASP A 34 -16.25 -60.59 -18.93
CA ASP A 34 -16.89 -60.01 -20.12
C ASP A 34 -17.69 -58.80 -19.59
N HIS A 35 -16.98 -57.71 -19.32
CA HIS A 35 -17.49 -56.56 -18.57
C HIS A 35 -18.60 -55.81 -19.34
N ASP A 36 -18.44 -55.64 -20.64
CA ASP A 36 -19.39 -54.96 -21.50
C ASP A 36 -20.45 -55.88 -22.13
N GLY A 37 -20.19 -57.20 -22.14
CA GLY A 37 -21.11 -58.22 -22.65
C GLY A 37 -21.02 -58.46 -24.15
N ASP A 38 -19.88 -58.16 -24.80
CA ASP A 38 -19.70 -58.34 -26.24
C ASP A 38 -19.24 -59.75 -26.65
N GLY A 39 -19.06 -60.66 -25.70
CA GLY A 39 -18.62 -62.04 -25.95
C GLY A 39 -17.11 -62.22 -26.13
N CYS A 40 -16.33 -61.19 -25.86
CA CYS A 40 -14.88 -61.29 -25.72
C CYS A 40 -14.49 -61.49 -24.26
N ASN A 41 -13.38 -62.22 -24.04
CA ASN A 41 -12.85 -62.37 -22.69
C ASN A 41 -11.92 -61.22 -22.31
N ASP A 42 -12.30 -60.45 -21.28
CA ASP A 42 -11.55 -59.28 -20.75
C ASP A 42 -10.03 -59.53 -20.69
N ILE A 43 -9.63 -60.65 -20.08
CA ILE A 43 -8.22 -60.90 -19.73
C ILE A 43 -7.34 -61.17 -20.97
N SER A 44 -7.91 -61.60 -22.09
CA SER A 44 -7.10 -62.24 -23.14
C SER A 44 -7.52 -62.08 -24.59
N GLU A 45 -8.74 -61.66 -24.87
CA GLU A 45 -9.23 -61.47 -26.23
C GLU A 45 -9.78 -60.08 -26.49
N ASP A 46 -10.36 -59.48 -25.45
CA ASP A 46 -10.75 -58.08 -25.49
C ASP A 46 -9.53 -57.16 -25.38
N LEU A 47 -9.63 -56.00 -25.99
CA LEU A 47 -8.63 -54.93 -25.94
C LEU A 47 -9.24 -53.60 -25.47
N ASP A 48 -10.54 -53.59 -25.20
CA ASP A 48 -11.41 -52.48 -24.81
C ASP A 48 -12.57 -53.05 -23.99
N ASP A 49 -12.25 -53.46 -22.76
CA ASP A 49 -13.09 -54.23 -21.83
C ASP A 49 -14.46 -53.57 -21.52
N ASP A 50 -14.60 -52.24 -21.68
CA ASP A 50 -15.87 -51.49 -21.48
C ASP A 50 -16.44 -50.86 -22.77
N ASN A 51 -15.75 -51.04 -23.89
CA ASN A 51 -16.13 -50.65 -25.24
C ASN A 51 -16.45 -49.14 -25.39
N ASP A 52 -15.74 -48.30 -24.63
CA ASP A 52 -15.82 -46.85 -24.76
C ASP A 52 -14.91 -46.28 -25.88
N GLY A 53 -14.05 -47.11 -26.45
CA GLY A 53 -13.15 -46.75 -27.55
C GLY A 53 -11.75 -46.31 -27.12
N ALA A 54 -11.44 -46.27 -25.82
CA ALA A 54 -10.09 -46.35 -25.29
C ALA A 54 -9.57 -47.80 -25.40
N GLN A 55 -8.27 -48.02 -25.21
CA GLN A 55 -7.74 -49.40 -25.18
C GLN A 55 -7.24 -49.66 -23.78
N ASP A 56 -7.43 -50.86 -23.23
CA ASP A 56 -7.08 -51.17 -21.82
C ASP A 56 -5.63 -50.83 -21.44
N ILE A 57 -4.74 -50.76 -22.43
CA ILE A 57 -3.32 -50.42 -22.23
C ILE A 57 -3.03 -48.91 -22.09
N LEU A 58 -3.97 -48.08 -22.52
CA LEU A 58 -3.94 -46.62 -22.47
C LEU A 58 -5.03 -46.05 -21.57
N ASP A 59 -5.96 -46.90 -21.14
CA ASP A 59 -7.09 -46.58 -20.30
C ASP A 59 -6.75 -46.74 -18.79
N LEU A 60 -6.99 -45.70 -17.99
CA LEU A 60 -6.85 -45.72 -16.53
C LEU A 60 -8.07 -46.33 -15.83
N CYS A 61 -9.20 -46.43 -16.52
CA CYS A 61 -10.46 -47.01 -16.10
C CYS A 61 -10.88 -48.18 -17.01
N PRO A 62 -10.04 -49.20 -17.26
CA PRO A 62 -10.30 -50.26 -18.25
C PRO A 62 -11.48 -51.17 -17.92
N ASN A 63 -12.21 -50.96 -16.83
CA ASN A 63 -13.43 -51.71 -16.50
C ASN A 63 -14.48 -50.69 -16.03
N GLY A 64 -14.57 -49.57 -16.75
CA GLY A 64 -15.27 -48.35 -16.41
C GLY A 64 -16.76 -48.38 -16.72
N GLU A 65 -17.37 -47.21 -16.82
CA GLU A 65 -18.78 -47.08 -17.20
C GLU A 65 -18.97 -47.55 -18.65
N ILE A 66 -19.88 -48.49 -18.89
CA ILE A 66 -20.24 -48.89 -20.25
C ILE A 66 -21.30 -47.94 -20.86
N ASN A 67 -21.37 -47.87 -22.20
CA ASN A 67 -22.33 -47.05 -23.00
C ASN A 67 -22.00 -45.55 -23.15
N TRP A 68 -20.74 -45.18 -23.13
CA TRP A 68 -20.28 -43.88 -23.62
C TRP A 68 -19.16 -44.09 -24.63
N VAL A 69 -18.54 -43.00 -25.11
CA VAL A 69 -17.35 -43.11 -25.97
C VAL A 69 -16.36 -42.00 -25.65
N THR A 70 -15.07 -42.34 -25.60
CA THR A 70 -13.98 -41.36 -25.44
C THR A 70 -14.03 -40.27 -26.52
N ASN A 71 -13.90 -39.02 -26.09
CA ASN A 71 -13.72 -37.83 -26.92
C ASN A 71 -13.38 -36.64 -26.01
N THR A 72 -12.87 -35.54 -26.61
CA THR A 72 -12.42 -34.31 -25.94
C THR A 72 -13.49 -33.53 -25.12
N THR A 73 -14.65 -34.10 -24.84
CA THR A 73 -15.69 -33.47 -24.00
C THR A 73 -16.24 -34.41 -22.93
N SER A 74 -15.78 -35.65 -22.89
CA SER A 74 -16.21 -36.64 -21.89
C SER A 74 -15.05 -37.48 -21.37
N ASP A 75 -13.85 -37.10 -21.76
CA ASP A 75 -12.53 -37.72 -21.55
C ASP A 75 -11.54 -36.65 -22.06
N HIS A 76 -11.36 -35.62 -21.24
CA HIS A 76 -10.69 -34.37 -21.64
C HIS A 76 -9.20 -34.58 -21.89
N ASP A 77 -8.54 -35.34 -21.03
CA ASP A 77 -7.13 -35.70 -21.12
C ASP A 77 -6.83 -36.95 -21.98
N SER A 78 -7.87 -37.67 -22.40
CA SER A 78 -7.77 -38.88 -23.20
C SER A 78 -7.12 -40.06 -22.47
N ASP A 79 -7.38 -40.19 -21.17
CA ASP A 79 -6.89 -41.28 -20.33
C ASP A 79 -7.83 -42.50 -20.27
N GLY A 80 -8.99 -42.43 -20.92
CA GLY A 80 -9.99 -43.50 -20.99
C GLY A 80 -10.98 -43.51 -19.82
N CYS A 81 -10.83 -42.64 -18.82
CA CYS A 81 -11.82 -42.44 -17.78
C CYS A 81 -12.84 -41.38 -18.21
N ARG A 82 -14.09 -41.57 -17.81
CA ARG A 82 -15.15 -40.59 -18.04
C ARG A 82 -15.13 -39.47 -17.00
N ASP A 83 -14.85 -38.24 -17.44
CA ASP A 83 -14.83 -36.99 -16.64
C ASP A 83 -15.95 -36.94 -15.58
N LEU A 84 -17.20 -37.16 -16.04
CA LEU A 84 -18.38 -36.93 -15.22
C LEU A 84 -18.58 -37.90 -14.03
N THR A 85 -17.90 -39.04 -14.01
CA THR A 85 -18.33 -40.18 -13.17
C THR A 85 -17.23 -41.06 -12.61
N GLU A 86 -16.12 -41.23 -13.30
CA GLU A 86 -15.06 -42.18 -12.89
C GLU A 86 -13.66 -41.60 -12.91
N ASP A 87 -13.48 -40.50 -13.64
CA ASP A 87 -12.33 -39.63 -13.48
C ASP A 87 -12.49 -38.71 -12.27
N LEU A 88 -11.38 -38.36 -11.64
CA LEU A 88 -11.30 -37.42 -10.52
C LEU A 88 -10.30 -36.29 -10.78
N ASP A 89 -9.63 -36.28 -11.94
CA ASP A 89 -8.55 -35.40 -12.35
C ASP A 89 -8.63 -35.24 -13.89
N ASP A 90 -9.65 -34.50 -14.35
CA ASP A 90 -10.07 -34.50 -15.77
C ASP A 90 -8.98 -34.00 -16.76
N ASP A 91 -7.94 -33.28 -16.29
CA ASP A 91 -6.81 -32.84 -17.11
C ASP A 91 -5.46 -33.53 -16.82
N ASN A 92 -5.46 -34.44 -15.83
CA ASN A 92 -4.36 -35.27 -15.37
C ASN A 92 -3.10 -34.47 -14.97
N ASP A 93 -3.28 -33.26 -14.43
CA ASP A 93 -2.20 -32.43 -13.90
C ASP A 93 -1.71 -32.90 -12.50
N GLY A 94 -2.48 -33.77 -11.84
CA GLY A 94 -2.18 -34.33 -10.53
C GLY A 94 -2.92 -33.67 -9.34
N ILE A 95 -3.80 -32.71 -9.59
CA ILE A 95 -4.73 -32.10 -8.63
C ILE A 95 -6.15 -32.55 -8.98
N ASN A 96 -6.80 -33.26 -8.05
CA ASN A 96 -8.16 -33.72 -8.31
C ASN A 96 -9.15 -32.54 -8.46
N ASP A 97 -10.19 -32.67 -9.30
CA ASP A 97 -11.19 -31.62 -9.63
C ASP A 97 -11.85 -30.95 -8.41
N GLY A 98 -11.89 -31.65 -7.27
CA GLY A 98 -12.45 -31.13 -6.03
C GLY A 98 -11.56 -30.10 -5.32
N PHE A 99 -10.30 -30.01 -5.70
CA PHE A 99 -9.27 -29.10 -5.20
C PHE A 99 -8.64 -28.26 -6.31
N ASP A 100 -9.03 -28.52 -7.55
CA ASP A 100 -8.58 -27.82 -8.73
C ASP A 100 -9.60 -26.71 -9.10
N ASP A 101 -9.13 -25.47 -9.16
CA ASP A 101 -9.90 -24.30 -9.60
C ASP A 101 -10.02 -24.24 -11.14
N CYS A 102 -9.15 -24.96 -11.85
CA CYS A 102 -9.08 -25.14 -13.28
C CYS A 102 -9.50 -26.52 -13.80
N GLN A 103 -10.25 -27.31 -13.04
CA GLN A 103 -10.84 -28.66 -13.30
C GLN A 103 -10.73 -29.28 -14.70
N ILE A 104 -11.02 -28.53 -15.77
CA ILE A 104 -10.86 -28.97 -17.15
C ILE A 104 -9.84 -28.03 -17.82
N GLY A 105 -8.58 -28.15 -17.39
CA GLY A 105 -7.50 -27.24 -17.72
C GLY A 105 -6.67 -27.66 -18.93
N ASP A 106 -5.45 -27.14 -19.04
CA ASP A 106 -4.53 -27.50 -20.10
C ASP A 106 -3.96 -28.88 -19.80
N THR A 107 -3.85 -29.76 -20.79
CA THR A 107 -3.36 -31.13 -20.54
C THR A 107 -1.85 -31.26 -20.79
N GLY A 108 -1.21 -32.24 -20.16
CA GLY A 108 0.17 -32.63 -20.44
C GLY A 108 1.25 -31.83 -19.68
N TRP A 109 0.86 -31.25 -18.56
CA TRP A 109 1.76 -30.73 -17.53
C TRP A 109 1.46 -31.44 -16.19
N ILE A 110 2.14 -31.05 -15.12
CA ILE A 110 1.91 -31.60 -13.78
C ILE A 110 2.02 -30.45 -12.79
N SER A 111 1.05 -30.31 -11.89
CA SER A 111 1.09 -29.34 -10.79
C SER A 111 2.29 -29.57 -9.87
N ASN A 112 3.01 -28.48 -9.63
CA ASN A 112 4.12 -28.38 -8.71
C ASN A 112 4.50 -26.90 -8.55
N SER A 113 5.28 -26.59 -7.52
CA SER A 113 5.72 -25.22 -7.16
C SER A 113 6.47 -24.41 -8.23
N THR A 114 6.70 -24.94 -9.44
CA THR A 114 7.30 -24.19 -10.57
C THR A 114 6.36 -23.95 -11.74
N THR A 115 5.20 -24.60 -11.76
CA THR A 115 4.20 -24.51 -12.83
C THR A 115 2.79 -24.22 -12.32
N ASP A 116 2.59 -24.35 -11.02
CA ASP A 116 1.39 -24.03 -10.25
C ASP A 116 1.92 -23.57 -8.87
N HIS A 117 2.05 -22.26 -8.70
CA HIS A 117 2.79 -21.66 -7.58
C HIS A 117 2.00 -21.75 -6.28
N ASP A 118 0.70 -21.53 -6.30
CA ASP A 118 -0.17 -21.58 -5.14
C ASP A 118 -0.82 -22.96 -4.89
N ASN A 119 -0.71 -23.88 -5.85
CA ASN A 119 -1.22 -25.26 -5.83
C ASN A 119 -2.75 -25.34 -5.92
N ASP A 120 -3.36 -24.45 -6.70
CA ASP A 120 -4.80 -24.44 -6.98
C ASP A 120 -5.21 -25.31 -8.19
N GLY A 121 -4.26 -25.95 -8.88
CA GLY A 121 -4.51 -26.77 -10.07
C GLY A 121 -4.57 -25.98 -11.39
N CYS A 122 -4.39 -24.66 -11.35
CA CYS A 122 -4.27 -23.84 -12.54
C CYS A 122 -2.81 -23.69 -12.97
N GLN A 123 -2.55 -23.79 -14.27
CA GLN A 123 -1.20 -23.54 -14.78
C GLN A 123 -0.88 -22.03 -14.81
N ASP A 124 0.15 -21.63 -14.06
CA ASP A 124 0.72 -20.27 -13.99
C ASP A 124 0.82 -19.55 -15.35
N LEU A 125 1.23 -20.28 -16.40
CA LEU A 125 1.59 -19.67 -17.68
C LEU A 125 0.39 -19.29 -18.55
N LEU A 126 -0.72 -20.01 -18.46
CA LEU A 126 -1.79 -19.98 -19.46
C LEU A 126 -3.20 -19.90 -18.89
N GLU A 127 -3.41 -20.39 -17.67
CA GLU A 127 -4.74 -20.60 -17.10
C GLU A 127 -4.96 -19.78 -15.85
N ASP A 128 -3.93 -19.71 -15.01
CA ASP A 128 -3.91 -18.86 -13.84
C ASP A 128 -3.66 -17.39 -14.22
N LEU A 129 -4.29 -16.49 -13.47
CA LEU A 129 -4.15 -15.05 -13.59
C LEU A 129 -3.70 -14.39 -12.27
N ASP A 130 -3.50 -15.19 -11.22
CA ASP A 130 -3.19 -14.83 -9.84
C ASP A 130 -2.31 -15.94 -9.24
N ASP A 131 -1.06 -16.03 -9.74
CA ASP A 131 -0.12 -17.13 -9.49
C ASP A 131 0.10 -17.42 -7.98
N ASP A 132 -0.08 -16.45 -7.07
CA ASP A 132 0.06 -16.66 -5.61
C ASP A 132 -1.26 -16.70 -4.81
N GLY A 133 -2.39 -16.48 -5.47
CA GLY A 133 -3.72 -16.60 -4.90
C GLY A 133 -4.04 -15.54 -3.85
N ASP A 134 -3.38 -14.38 -3.85
CA ASP A 134 -3.65 -13.29 -2.91
C ASP A 134 -4.79 -12.35 -3.34
N SER A 135 -5.42 -12.65 -4.48
CA SER A 135 -6.42 -11.86 -5.21
C SER A 135 -5.84 -10.76 -6.12
N ALA A 136 -4.53 -10.56 -6.20
CA ALA A 136 -3.85 -9.72 -7.17
C ALA A 136 -3.79 -10.41 -8.51
N LEU A 137 -4.18 -9.72 -9.57
CA LEU A 137 -3.92 -10.27 -10.89
C LEU A 137 -2.45 -10.01 -11.22
N ASP A 138 -1.74 -11.00 -11.79
CA ASP A 138 -0.30 -10.87 -12.11
C ASP A 138 0.04 -9.64 -12.95
N THR A 139 -0.94 -9.14 -13.71
CA THR A 139 -0.80 -7.97 -14.58
C THR A 139 -0.72 -6.63 -13.84
N VAL A 140 -1.18 -6.60 -12.59
CA VAL A 140 -1.17 -5.41 -11.71
C VAL A 140 -0.37 -5.64 -10.43
N ASP A 141 0.03 -6.88 -10.18
CA ASP A 141 0.85 -7.28 -9.06
C ASP A 141 2.35 -7.02 -9.33
N LEU A 142 3.05 -6.37 -8.40
CA LEU A 142 4.51 -6.25 -8.43
C LEU A 142 5.24 -7.48 -7.88
N CYS A 143 4.54 -8.32 -7.13
CA CYS A 143 4.97 -9.56 -6.51
C CYS A 143 4.12 -10.77 -6.95
N PRO A 144 3.91 -11.03 -8.26
CA PRO A 144 2.97 -12.04 -8.76
C PRO A 144 3.27 -13.50 -8.37
N ARG A 145 4.37 -13.77 -7.68
CA ARG A 145 4.71 -15.10 -7.16
C ARG A 145 5.17 -14.97 -5.71
N GLY A 146 4.52 -14.07 -4.99
CA GLY A 146 4.85 -13.66 -3.65
C GLY A 146 4.37 -14.67 -2.62
N VAL A 147 4.00 -14.17 -1.46
CA VAL A 147 3.50 -14.98 -0.36
C VAL A 147 2.14 -15.51 -0.77
N LEU A 148 1.97 -16.81 -0.64
CA LEU A 148 0.73 -17.46 -1.05
C LEU A 148 -0.48 -17.04 -0.19
N ASN A 149 -1.62 -16.83 -0.84
CA ASN A 149 -2.96 -16.89 -0.27
C ASN A 149 -3.20 -15.98 0.96
N TRP A 150 -2.53 -14.82 1.00
CA TRP A 150 -2.79 -13.83 2.05
C TRP A 150 -3.97 -12.94 1.70
N ILE A 151 -4.46 -12.20 2.69
CA ILE A 151 -5.64 -11.35 2.51
C ILE A 151 -5.16 -9.91 2.39
N ARG A 152 -5.40 -9.30 1.23
CA ARG A 152 -5.11 -7.89 1.01
C ARG A 152 -6.08 -6.96 1.72
N TYR A 153 -5.53 -5.94 2.36
CA TYR A 153 -6.24 -4.82 2.96
C TYR A 153 -5.24 -3.68 3.18
N ILE A 154 -5.76 -2.45 3.30
CA ILE A 154 -5.00 -1.18 3.32
C ILE A 154 -3.82 -1.06 4.31
N SER A 155 -3.60 -2.02 5.20
CA SER A 155 -2.47 -1.98 6.15
C SER A 155 -1.63 -3.26 6.10
N ALA A 156 -1.76 -4.03 5.03
CA ALA A 156 -0.87 -5.12 4.65
C ALA A 156 -0.47 -5.02 3.17
N ASP A 157 -0.97 -3.98 2.50
CA ASP A 157 -0.84 -3.63 1.09
C ASP A 157 -1.19 -2.13 1.03
N TYR A 158 -0.28 -1.29 1.51
CA TYR A 158 -0.62 0.12 1.74
C TYR A 158 -0.90 0.83 0.42
N ASP A 159 -0.16 0.51 -0.63
CA ASP A 159 -0.29 1.13 -1.93
C ASP A 159 -1.24 0.45 -2.92
N ASP A 160 -1.66 -0.80 -2.67
CA ASP A 160 -2.52 -1.63 -3.52
C ASP A 160 -1.78 -2.13 -4.78
N ASP A 161 -0.50 -2.47 -4.65
CA ASP A 161 0.36 -2.96 -5.73
C ASP A 161 0.49 -4.50 -5.80
N GLY A 162 -0.10 -5.22 -4.85
CA GLY A 162 -0.09 -6.69 -4.78
C GLY A 162 1.09 -7.28 -3.99
N CYS A 163 2.07 -6.48 -3.59
CA CYS A 163 3.10 -6.91 -2.67
C CYS A 163 2.64 -6.74 -1.22
N ARG A 164 3.11 -7.63 -0.33
CA ARG A 164 2.82 -7.52 1.10
C ARG A 164 3.85 -6.66 1.82
N ASP A 165 3.39 -5.58 2.46
CA ASP A 165 4.18 -4.62 3.26
C ASP A 165 5.15 -5.30 4.24
N SER A 166 4.77 -6.43 4.82
CA SER A 166 5.52 -7.02 5.93
C SER A 166 6.83 -7.72 5.55
N ASP A 167 6.98 -8.14 4.29
CA ASP A 167 8.08 -9.01 3.88
C ASP A 167 8.42 -9.07 2.38
N GLU A 168 7.57 -8.58 1.49
CA GLU A 168 7.82 -8.63 0.04
C GLU A 168 7.84 -7.26 -0.62
N ASP A 169 7.09 -6.32 -0.06
CA ASP A 169 7.24 -4.91 -0.38
C ASP A 169 8.35 -4.29 0.49
N ALA A 170 9.05 -3.33 -0.06
CA ALA A 170 10.07 -2.55 0.64
C ALA A 170 9.90 -1.04 0.45
N ASP A 171 8.81 -0.62 -0.20
CA ASP A 171 8.44 0.75 -0.56
C ASP A 171 6.91 0.85 -0.50
N ASP A 172 6.37 0.80 0.73
CA ASP A 172 4.93 0.58 1.01
C ASP A 172 4.01 1.65 0.37
N ASP A 173 4.51 2.85 0.02
CA ASP A 173 3.74 3.91 -0.64
C ASP A 173 4.14 4.19 -2.11
N ASN A 174 5.09 3.42 -2.62
CA ASN A 174 5.59 3.38 -3.99
C ASN A 174 6.14 4.73 -4.51
N ASP A 175 6.80 5.50 -3.65
CA ASP A 175 7.39 6.80 -3.99
C ASP A 175 8.85 6.70 -4.53
N ASN A 176 9.45 5.50 -4.56
CA ASN A 176 10.85 5.16 -4.88
C ASN A 176 11.88 5.38 -3.75
N VAL A 177 11.43 5.59 -2.51
CA VAL A 177 12.25 5.58 -1.31
C VAL A 177 11.84 4.39 -0.47
N THR A 178 12.77 3.47 -0.22
CA THR A 178 12.45 2.28 0.58
C THR A 178 12.09 2.66 2.01
N ASP A 179 11.20 1.92 2.68
CA ASP A 179 10.74 2.22 4.06
C ASP A 179 11.88 2.43 5.06
N HIS A 180 13.01 1.76 4.87
CA HIS A 180 14.17 1.91 5.76
C HIS A 180 14.86 3.28 5.66
N SER A 181 14.73 3.94 4.52
CA SER A 181 15.31 5.26 4.23
C SER A 181 14.24 6.35 4.21
N ASP A 182 12.98 5.99 4.45
CA ASP A 182 11.84 6.87 4.36
C ASP A 182 11.32 7.24 5.77
N LEU A 183 11.23 8.54 6.07
CA LEU A 183 10.63 9.05 7.32
C LEU A 183 9.09 9.04 7.27
N CYS A 184 8.53 8.98 6.07
CA CYS A 184 7.12 8.97 5.71
C CYS A 184 6.68 7.68 5.02
N TYR A 185 7.28 6.52 5.34
CA TYR A 185 7.00 5.19 4.75
C TYR A 185 5.54 4.73 4.54
N LEU A 186 4.53 5.43 5.08
CA LEU A 186 3.11 5.24 4.75
C LEU A 186 2.50 6.58 4.31
N GLY A 187 3.17 7.25 3.38
CA GLY A 187 2.95 8.63 3.00
C GLY A 187 1.87 8.80 1.94
N GLU A 188 1.93 9.93 1.24
CA GLU A 188 1.05 10.21 0.11
C GLU A 188 1.39 9.26 -1.04
N LYS A 189 0.38 8.68 -1.67
CA LYS A 189 0.59 7.83 -2.84
C LYS A 189 0.51 8.61 -4.14
N ASN A 190 1.05 8.08 -5.23
CA ASN A 190 1.03 8.65 -6.60
C ASN A 190 1.93 9.88 -6.80
N TRP A 191 3.05 9.93 -6.10
CA TRP A 191 4.16 10.81 -6.44
C TRP A 191 5.44 9.97 -6.45
N THR A 192 6.57 10.61 -6.74
CA THR A 192 7.86 9.93 -6.71
C THR A 192 8.89 10.90 -6.15
N SER A 193 9.73 10.44 -5.23
CA SER A 193 10.84 11.21 -4.71
C SER A 193 11.76 11.70 -5.82
N SER A 194 12.12 12.99 -5.73
CA SER A 194 13.04 13.65 -6.65
C SER A 194 13.57 14.92 -6.00
N PRO A 195 14.75 15.43 -6.39
CA PRO A 195 15.32 16.67 -5.84
C PRO A 195 14.50 17.96 -6.11
N LEU A 196 13.27 17.86 -6.62
CA LEU A 196 12.33 18.96 -6.81
C LEU A 196 11.05 18.83 -5.97
N THR A 197 10.86 17.67 -5.32
CA THR A 197 9.62 17.30 -4.62
C THR A 197 9.88 16.64 -3.26
N ASP A 198 11.14 16.32 -2.99
CA ASP A 198 11.74 15.73 -1.80
C ASP A 198 13.22 16.17 -1.84
N ASN A 199 13.49 17.34 -1.28
CA ASN A 199 14.76 18.06 -1.48
C ASN A 199 15.94 17.41 -0.73
N ASP A 200 15.70 16.82 0.43
CA ASP A 200 16.68 16.09 1.22
C ASP A 200 16.70 14.56 1.00
N ALA A 201 15.74 14.05 0.22
CA ALA A 201 15.60 12.64 -0.12
C ALA A 201 15.26 11.75 1.09
N ASP A 202 14.45 12.26 2.02
CA ASP A 202 14.01 11.53 3.21
C ASP A 202 12.71 10.75 3.01
N GLY A 203 12.12 10.77 1.81
CA GLY A 203 10.87 10.09 1.46
C GLY A 203 9.60 10.83 1.89
N CYS A 204 9.74 11.98 2.54
CA CYS A 204 8.62 12.87 2.81
C CYS A 204 8.45 13.89 1.68
N ARG A 205 7.21 14.06 1.23
CA ARG A 205 6.92 15.03 0.17
C ARG A 205 6.95 16.47 0.69
N ASP A 206 7.89 17.29 0.19
CA ASP A 206 8.08 18.72 0.52
C ASP A 206 6.75 19.50 0.70
N LEU A 207 5.83 19.31 -0.24
CA LEU A 207 4.63 20.14 -0.32
C LEU A 207 3.59 19.85 0.79
N THR A 208 3.61 18.66 1.38
CA THR A 208 2.45 18.10 2.07
C THR A 208 2.75 17.33 3.34
N GLU A 209 3.91 16.69 3.43
CA GLU A 209 4.23 15.74 4.50
C GLU A 209 5.50 16.12 5.25
N ASP A 210 6.44 16.75 4.55
CA ASP A 210 7.61 17.36 5.14
C ASP A 210 7.30 18.78 5.65
N GLY A 211 7.99 19.21 6.69
CA GLY A 211 7.96 20.59 7.18
C GLY A 211 9.34 21.16 7.46
N ASP A 212 10.40 20.51 6.98
CA ASP A 212 11.81 20.86 7.06
C ASP A 212 12.50 20.31 5.78
N ASP A 213 12.17 20.90 4.63
CA ASP A 213 12.48 20.45 3.25
C ASP A 213 14.00 20.18 3.00
N ASP A 214 14.92 20.73 3.79
CA ASP A 214 16.37 20.48 3.68
C ASP A 214 17.00 19.80 4.91
N ASN A 215 16.17 19.44 5.89
CA ASN A 215 16.50 18.76 7.15
C ASN A 215 17.64 19.43 7.94
N ASP A 216 17.77 20.76 7.85
CA ASP A 216 18.78 21.52 8.59
C ASP A 216 18.38 21.74 10.07
N GLY A 217 17.12 21.45 10.41
CA GLY A 217 16.55 21.59 11.76
C GLY A 217 15.74 22.86 12.00
N ILE A 218 15.53 23.70 10.98
CA ILE A 218 14.66 24.87 10.97
C ILE A 218 13.48 24.60 10.04
N SER A 219 12.28 24.52 10.60
CA SER A 219 11.07 24.30 9.79
C SER A 219 10.89 25.35 8.68
N ASP A 220 10.40 24.97 7.49
CA ASP A 220 10.27 25.85 6.31
C ASP A 220 9.57 27.18 6.60
N VAL A 221 8.61 27.19 7.54
CA VAL A 221 7.86 28.41 7.90
C VAL A 221 8.70 29.48 8.60
N ASN A 222 9.85 29.09 9.15
CA ASN A 222 10.82 29.95 9.81
C ASN A 222 12.16 29.99 9.07
N ASP A 223 12.26 29.30 7.94
CA ASP A 223 13.46 29.18 7.13
C ASP A 223 13.41 30.14 5.94
N PHE A 224 14.49 30.91 5.73
CA PHE A 224 14.64 31.80 4.58
C PHE A 224 15.16 31.08 3.34
N CYS A 225 15.78 29.92 3.52
CA CYS A 225 16.34 29.06 2.50
C CYS A 225 15.58 27.77 2.25
N ALA A 226 14.75 27.24 3.16
CA ALA A 226 13.78 26.12 3.08
C ALA A 226 14.10 24.94 2.14
N GLN A 227 14.25 25.18 0.84
CA GLN A 227 14.78 24.21 -0.13
C GLN A 227 16.29 24.46 -0.33
N GLY A 228 17.00 24.63 0.78
CA GLY A 228 18.39 25.02 0.83
C GLY A 228 19.34 23.86 0.55
N ASP A 229 20.61 24.08 0.84
CA ASP A 229 21.60 23.01 0.83
C ASP A 229 21.24 21.95 1.88
N THR A 230 21.45 20.68 1.56
CA THR A 230 21.20 19.56 2.48
C THR A 230 22.49 19.09 3.15
N ASP A 231 22.43 18.07 4.02
CA ASP A 231 23.59 17.48 4.73
C ASP A 231 24.30 18.44 5.74
N TRP A 232 23.60 19.43 6.29
CA TRP A 232 24.12 20.27 7.36
C TRP A 232 23.10 20.43 8.49
N THR A 233 23.33 21.38 9.40
CA THR A 233 22.42 21.61 10.52
C THR A 233 22.58 23.04 11.01
N SER A 234 21.47 23.74 11.20
CA SER A 234 21.45 25.08 11.74
C SER A 234 22.07 25.13 13.13
N GLY A 235 22.91 26.15 13.34
CA GLY A 235 23.50 26.44 14.62
C GLY A 235 24.49 27.58 14.53
N LYS A 236 24.82 28.18 15.68
CA LYS A 236 25.59 29.43 15.85
C LYS A 236 26.93 29.59 15.12
N VAL A 237 27.42 28.56 14.43
CA VAL A 237 28.68 28.59 13.67
C VAL A 237 28.43 28.43 12.17
N THR A 238 27.33 27.77 11.79
CA THR A 238 26.94 27.41 10.43
C THR A 238 25.76 28.24 9.92
N ASP A 239 24.98 28.80 10.83
CA ASP A 239 23.85 29.71 10.62
C ASP A 239 23.91 30.71 11.80
N HIS A 240 24.54 31.86 11.56
CA HIS A 240 24.91 32.81 12.61
C HIS A 240 23.71 33.62 13.10
N ASP A 241 22.81 34.04 12.21
CA ASP A 241 21.61 34.80 12.57
C ASP A 241 20.37 33.93 12.87
N SER A 242 20.46 32.63 12.60
CA SER A 242 19.43 31.61 12.84
C SER A 242 18.22 31.73 11.92
N ASP A 243 18.45 32.06 10.64
CA ASP A 243 17.41 32.20 9.62
C ASP A 243 17.18 30.93 8.76
N GLY A 244 17.96 29.87 8.99
CA GLY A 244 17.88 28.60 8.24
C GLY A 244 18.73 28.55 6.98
N CYS A 245 19.52 29.59 6.70
CA CYS A 245 20.45 29.60 5.58
C CYS A 245 21.88 29.25 6.04
N ASN A 246 22.56 28.38 5.31
CA ASN A 246 23.97 28.07 5.55
C ASN A 246 24.88 29.26 5.19
N ASP A 247 25.52 29.84 6.21
CA ASP A 247 26.51 30.93 6.13
C ASP A 247 27.56 30.72 5.01
N SER A 248 27.90 29.46 4.72
CA SER A 248 29.03 29.15 3.83
C SER A 248 28.68 29.02 2.35
N THR A 249 27.41 28.84 2.01
CA THR A 249 27.00 28.40 0.67
C THR A 249 25.78 29.10 0.10
N GLU A 250 24.80 29.46 0.92
CA GLU A 250 23.52 30.00 0.46
C GLU A 250 23.14 31.34 1.09
N ASP A 251 23.58 31.59 2.32
CA ASP A 251 23.47 32.91 2.92
C ASP A 251 24.51 33.88 2.31
N ASN A 252 24.12 35.15 2.18
CA ASN A 252 25.02 36.22 1.76
C ASN A 252 25.01 37.41 2.73
N ASP A 253 24.38 37.28 3.90
CA ASP A 253 24.18 38.29 4.95
C ASP A 253 24.18 37.57 6.31
N ASP A 254 25.33 36.98 6.70
CA ASP A 254 25.43 36.00 7.79
C ASP A 254 24.92 36.53 9.17
N ASP A 255 24.80 37.84 9.37
CA ASP A 255 24.30 38.45 10.61
C ASP A 255 22.93 39.14 10.52
N GLY A 256 22.34 39.14 9.33
CA GLY A 256 20.99 39.59 9.03
C GLY A 256 20.77 41.10 9.20
N ASP A 257 21.83 41.91 9.08
CA ASP A 257 21.75 43.37 9.24
C ASP A 257 21.29 44.11 7.96
N GLY A 258 21.29 43.42 6.81
CA GLY A 258 20.90 43.93 5.50
C GLY A 258 22.05 44.37 4.58
N ILE A 259 23.31 44.21 5.00
CA ILE A 259 24.52 44.43 4.20
C ILE A 259 25.14 43.09 3.83
N LEU A 260 25.27 42.85 2.52
CA LEU A 260 25.86 41.59 2.05
C LEU A 260 27.30 41.40 2.56
N ASP A 261 27.70 40.19 2.93
CA ASP A 261 29.04 39.86 3.47
C ASP A 261 30.20 40.38 2.60
N SER A 262 29.98 40.42 1.28
CA SER A 262 30.97 40.90 0.32
C SER A 262 31.24 42.42 0.39
N GLN A 263 30.35 43.16 1.03
CA GLN A 263 30.36 44.60 1.24
C GLN A 263 30.48 44.96 2.73
N ASP A 264 30.39 43.97 3.60
CA ASP A 264 30.43 44.10 5.05
C ASP A 264 31.87 43.95 5.60
N SER A 265 32.27 44.87 6.45
CA SER A 265 33.50 44.85 7.25
C SER A 265 33.39 43.92 8.46
N CYS A 266 32.18 43.64 8.93
CA CYS A 266 31.78 42.79 10.03
C CYS A 266 30.80 41.65 9.63
N PRO A 267 31.09 40.78 8.63
CA PRO A 267 30.11 39.80 8.11
C PRO A 267 29.41 38.91 9.14
N LYS A 268 30.06 38.60 10.27
CA LYS A 268 29.46 37.86 11.40
C LYS A 268 29.36 38.74 12.63
N GLY A 269 28.70 39.89 12.47
CA GLY A 269 28.57 40.93 13.46
C GLY A 269 27.53 40.60 14.53
N MET A 270 27.07 41.62 15.24
CA MET A 270 26.04 41.43 16.25
C MET A 270 24.67 41.25 15.62
N LEU A 271 23.89 40.31 16.14
CA LEU A 271 22.53 40.05 15.65
C LEU A 271 21.49 41.06 16.16
N GLY A 272 20.39 41.20 15.42
CA GLY A 272 19.14 41.83 15.88
C GLY A 272 19.07 43.34 15.71
N TRP A 273 19.79 43.89 14.73
CA TRP A 273 19.69 45.27 14.25
C TRP A 273 19.66 45.27 12.72
N VAL A 274 19.52 46.45 12.11
CA VAL A 274 19.58 46.60 10.65
C VAL A 274 20.41 47.83 10.29
N SER A 275 21.26 47.73 9.28
CA SER A 275 22.07 48.83 8.78
C SER A 275 21.20 49.99 8.28
N ASN A 276 21.50 51.19 8.79
CA ASN A 276 20.90 52.44 8.37
C ASN A 276 21.77 53.59 8.87
N GLY A 277 21.63 54.79 8.27
CA GLY A 277 22.48 55.96 8.60
C GLY A 277 22.35 56.54 10.01
N GLY A 278 21.73 55.84 10.96
CA GLY A 278 21.80 56.13 12.39
C GLY A 278 22.40 55.01 13.26
N SER A 279 22.68 53.83 12.70
CA SER A 279 23.36 52.70 13.37
C SER A 279 24.59 52.20 12.62
N ASP A 280 24.70 52.49 11.34
CA ASP A 280 25.86 52.22 10.46
C ASP A 280 25.99 53.47 9.56
N TYR A 281 26.87 54.38 9.94
CA TYR A 281 26.88 55.74 9.36
C TYR A 281 27.64 55.82 8.03
N ASP A 282 28.71 55.07 7.85
CA ASP A 282 29.46 54.99 6.59
C ASP A 282 28.96 53.86 5.67
N GLY A 283 28.12 52.95 6.17
CA GLY A 283 27.43 51.91 5.42
C GLY A 283 28.29 50.66 5.21
N ASP A 284 29.17 50.36 6.15
CA ASP A 284 30.14 49.27 6.05
C ASP A 284 29.71 47.96 6.71
N GLY A 285 28.49 47.90 7.28
CA GLY A 285 27.91 46.72 7.93
C GLY A 285 28.39 46.46 9.36
N CYS A 286 29.26 47.31 9.91
CA CYS A 286 29.61 47.25 11.33
C CYS A 286 28.70 48.18 12.16
N LEU A 287 28.15 47.69 13.28
CA LEU A 287 27.37 48.54 14.18
C LEU A 287 28.24 49.61 14.86
N ASP A 288 28.01 50.90 14.53
CA ASP A 288 28.69 52.10 15.10
C ASP A 288 28.85 52.01 16.64
N ALA A 289 27.82 51.50 17.32
CA ALA A 289 27.76 51.50 18.77
C ALA A 289 28.79 50.56 19.44
N THR A 290 29.25 49.52 18.75
CA THR A 290 29.98 48.41 19.38
C THR A 290 31.02 47.71 18.52
N GLU A 291 30.91 47.73 17.19
CA GLU A 291 31.71 46.92 16.27
C GLU A 291 32.59 47.76 15.36
N ASP A 292 32.09 48.93 14.96
CA ASP A 292 32.90 49.95 14.30
C ASP A 292 33.60 50.86 15.32
N GLY A 293 34.78 51.34 14.97
CA GLY A 293 35.51 52.36 15.71
C GLY A 293 35.97 53.54 14.86
N ASP A 294 35.44 53.69 13.64
CA ASP A 294 35.68 54.75 12.67
C ASP A 294 34.37 55.07 11.92
N ASP A 295 33.34 55.53 12.65
CA ASP A 295 31.92 55.59 12.21
C ASP A 295 31.69 56.36 10.87
N ASP A 296 32.63 57.19 10.41
CA ASP A 296 32.52 57.93 9.13
C ASP A 296 33.47 57.45 8.01
N GLY A 297 34.25 56.39 8.27
CA GLY A 297 35.13 55.73 7.32
C GLY A 297 36.28 56.61 6.81
N ASP A 298 36.67 57.67 7.52
CA ASP A 298 37.70 58.62 7.08
C ASP A 298 39.15 58.18 7.40
N GLY A 299 39.29 57.12 8.21
CA GLY A 299 40.55 56.53 8.65
C GLY A 299 41.07 57.05 9.99
N ILE A 300 40.24 57.74 10.78
CA ILE A 300 40.57 58.29 12.10
C ILE A 300 39.59 57.75 13.14
N ILE A 301 40.08 56.83 13.98
CA ILE A 301 39.24 56.22 15.03
C ILE A 301 38.46 57.25 15.88
N ASP A 302 37.22 56.93 16.25
CA ASP A 302 36.27 57.86 16.90
C ASP A 302 36.82 58.50 18.16
N TYR A 303 37.57 57.72 18.95
CA TYR A 303 38.17 58.21 20.19
C TYR A 303 39.13 59.38 19.95
N SER A 304 39.77 59.41 18.78
CA SER A 304 40.70 60.44 18.34
C SER A 304 40.08 61.42 17.34
N ASP A 305 38.83 61.18 16.92
CA ASP A 305 38.14 62.00 15.95
C ASP A 305 37.34 63.15 16.59
N PRO A 306 37.58 64.41 16.22
CA PRO A 306 36.77 65.55 16.66
C PRO A 306 35.33 65.56 16.11
N CYS A 307 35.06 64.80 15.06
CA CYS A 307 33.84 64.68 14.27
C CYS A 307 33.54 63.20 13.90
N PRO A 308 33.28 62.29 14.87
CA PRO A 308 33.18 60.84 14.59
C PRO A 308 32.14 60.43 13.55
N TYR A 309 31.05 61.20 13.39
CA TYR A 309 29.99 60.92 12.41
C TYR A 309 30.08 61.82 11.17
N GLY A 310 31.24 62.35 10.81
CA GLY A 310 31.41 63.21 9.63
C GLY A 310 30.67 64.57 9.64
N GLU A 311 31.37 65.65 9.33
CA GLU A 311 30.74 66.95 9.05
C GLU A 311 31.43 67.69 7.90
N GLU A 312 30.66 68.43 7.07
CA GLU A 312 31.22 69.33 6.03
C GLU A 312 32.18 70.41 6.56
N ASN A 313 32.19 70.64 7.89
CA ASN A 313 33.07 71.62 8.54
C ASN A 313 34.27 70.99 9.28
N CYS A 314 34.44 69.66 9.23
CA CYS A 314 35.63 69.01 9.75
C CYS A 314 36.76 69.13 8.71
N ALA A 315 37.65 70.10 8.92
CA ALA A 315 38.77 70.34 8.02
C ALA A 315 39.84 69.24 8.21
N THR A 316 39.82 68.25 7.33
CA THR A 316 40.85 67.25 7.08
C THR A 316 42.28 67.75 7.38
N SER A 317 42.95 67.11 8.34
CA SER A 317 44.40 66.87 8.25
C SER A 317 44.66 65.39 7.95
N GLY A 318 43.91 64.82 7.02
CA GLY A 318 44.10 63.49 6.47
C GLY A 318 43.49 63.47 5.07
N THR A 319 44.25 63.02 4.08
CA THR A 319 43.76 62.85 2.71
C THR A 319 42.87 61.60 2.65
N GLY A 320 41.61 61.72 3.06
CA GLY A 320 40.52 60.77 2.84
C GLY A 320 39.57 61.28 1.75
N GLY A 321 38.98 60.38 0.97
CA GLY A 321 38.19 60.68 -0.22
C GLY A 321 36.85 61.36 0.09
N ASN A 322 36.19 61.84 -0.96
CA ASN A 322 34.80 62.25 -0.91
C ASN A 322 33.90 61.04 -0.59
N VAL A 323 33.54 60.84 0.67
CA VAL A 323 32.45 59.91 1.02
C VAL A 323 31.19 60.44 0.34
N THR A 324 30.71 59.64 -0.60
CA THR A 324 29.47 59.90 -1.32
C THR A 324 28.43 59.12 -0.54
N ILE A 325 27.54 59.80 0.20
CA ILE A 325 26.39 59.16 0.82
C ILE A 325 25.58 58.49 -0.31
N ILE A 326 25.64 57.16 -0.41
CA ILE A 326 24.91 56.40 -1.41
C ILE A 326 23.54 56.04 -0.83
N HIS A 327 22.54 56.81 -1.25
CA HIS A 327 21.12 56.48 -1.41
C HIS A 327 20.29 55.91 -0.25
N GLN A 328 19.31 56.74 0.12
CA GLN A 328 17.89 56.41 0.35
C GLN A 328 17.43 55.07 -0.29
N TYR A 329 17.08 54.08 0.53
CA TYR A 329 16.30 52.93 0.09
C TYR A 329 14.84 53.34 -0.17
N PRO A 330 14.24 52.98 -1.32
CA PRO A 330 12.80 53.06 -1.50
C PRO A 330 12.13 51.87 -0.82
N GLU A 331 11.18 52.13 0.06
CA GLU A 331 10.29 51.07 0.58
C GLU A 331 9.60 50.33 -0.57
N ASN A 332 9.70 49.00 -0.53
CA ASN A 332 8.91 48.01 -1.26
C ASN A 332 8.78 48.17 -2.78
N SER A 333 9.50 47.33 -3.53
CA SER A 333 9.20 47.08 -4.95
C SER A 333 9.43 45.63 -5.33
N THR A 334 8.39 44.81 -5.16
CA THR A 334 8.17 43.66 -6.04
C THR A 334 7.92 44.18 -7.45
N ASN A 335 8.94 44.11 -8.32
CA ASN A 335 8.80 43.86 -9.76
C ASN A 335 10.17 43.85 -10.44
N GLN A 336 10.54 42.67 -10.96
CA GLN A 336 11.57 42.54 -11.98
C GLN A 336 11.19 43.37 -13.22
N SER A 337 12.04 44.34 -13.58
CA SER A 337 12.49 44.63 -14.96
C SER A 337 12.94 46.09 -15.16
N SER A 338 14.16 46.21 -15.69
CA SER A 338 14.62 47.20 -16.67
C SER A 338 15.30 48.53 -16.23
N GLN A 339 16.59 48.57 -16.59
CA GLN A 339 17.42 49.69 -17.08
C GLN A 339 17.87 50.81 -16.12
N GLN A 340 19.19 50.87 -15.94
CA GLN A 340 19.96 52.01 -15.41
C GLN A 340 19.58 53.34 -16.10
N GLN A 341 19.07 54.29 -15.31
CA GLN A 341 19.11 55.71 -15.62
C GLN A 341 19.79 56.47 -14.47
N LEU A 342 20.95 57.06 -14.74
CA LEU A 342 21.57 58.05 -13.88
C LEU A 342 20.70 59.32 -13.84
N ILE A 343 20.21 59.70 -12.66
CA ILE A 343 19.59 60.99 -12.41
C ILE A 343 20.41 61.72 -11.34
N GLN A 344 21.16 62.74 -11.76
CA GLN A 344 21.69 63.76 -10.83
C GLN A 344 20.54 64.71 -10.48
N ASN A 345 20.16 64.78 -9.20
CA ASN A 345 19.24 65.81 -8.74
C ASN A 345 19.84 66.59 -7.56
N THR A 346 20.01 67.89 -7.78
CA THR A 346 20.34 68.88 -6.75
C THR A 346 19.02 69.45 -6.25
N THR A 347 18.66 69.22 -4.98
CA THR A 347 17.45 69.81 -4.40
C THR A 347 17.72 70.51 -3.09
N TYR A 348 17.46 71.82 -3.10
CA TYR A 348 17.36 72.69 -1.94
C TYR A 348 16.15 72.31 -1.08
N VAL A 349 16.37 72.21 0.23
CA VAL A 349 15.36 71.95 1.25
C VAL A 349 14.37 73.12 1.35
N ASN A 350 13.07 72.82 1.38
CA ASN A 350 12.08 73.73 1.94
C ASN A 350 10.96 72.93 2.62
N ASN A 351 10.94 72.99 3.96
CA ASN A 351 9.94 72.37 4.83
C ASN A 351 8.55 73.00 4.66
N THR A 352 7.51 72.19 4.46
CA THR A 352 6.17 72.45 5.02
C THR A 352 5.36 71.15 5.09
N TYR A 353 4.92 70.76 6.28
CA TYR A 353 4.08 69.58 6.53
C TYR A 353 2.62 69.84 6.15
N GLU A 354 1.97 68.88 5.47
CA GLU A 354 0.52 68.82 5.32
C GLU A 354 0.06 67.36 5.57
N TYR A 355 -0.69 67.14 6.64
CA TYR A 355 -1.28 65.83 6.95
C TYR A 355 -2.49 65.58 6.07
N VAL A 356 -2.49 64.47 5.32
CA VAL A 356 -3.71 63.88 4.74
C VAL A 356 -3.78 62.42 5.14
N ASN A 357 -4.80 62.10 5.92
CA ASN A 357 -5.14 60.77 6.40
C ASN A 357 -5.98 60.05 5.32
N ASN A 358 -5.53 58.89 4.82
CA ASN A 358 -6.34 58.02 3.97
C ASN A 358 -6.24 56.57 4.45
N THR A 359 -7.33 56.12 5.05
CA THR A 359 -7.75 54.71 5.17
C THR A 359 -7.97 54.11 3.78
N TYR A 360 -7.42 52.92 3.51
CA TYR A 360 -7.72 52.13 2.33
C TYR A 360 -8.56 50.90 2.70
N ASP A 361 -9.72 50.78 2.04
CA ASP A 361 -10.52 49.56 1.94
C ASP A 361 -9.89 48.65 0.87
N ASN A 362 -9.75 47.36 1.18
CA ASN A 362 -9.24 46.33 0.29
C ASN A 362 -10.41 45.63 -0.43
N GLU A 363 -10.51 45.77 -1.75
CA GLU A 363 -11.25 44.82 -2.58
C GLU A 363 -10.38 44.32 -3.73
N THR A 364 -10.15 43.02 -3.69
CA THR A 364 -9.44 42.17 -4.64
C THR A 364 -10.18 42.08 -5.96
N PHE A 365 -9.44 42.22 -7.07
CA PHE A 365 -9.93 41.94 -8.42
C PHE A 365 -9.15 40.74 -8.99
N GLN A 366 -9.80 39.58 -9.05
CA GLN A 366 -9.44 38.50 -9.97
C GLN A 366 -10.11 38.79 -11.33
N ASN A 367 -9.32 38.73 -12.39
CA ASN A 367 -9.74 39.03 -13.75
C ASN A 367 -9.54 37.80 -14.61
N GLN A 368 -10.62 37.10 -15.00
CA GLN A 368 -10.68 36.45 -16.32
C GLN A 368 -12.12 36.43 -16.89
N THR A 369 -12.18 36.75 -18.18
CA THR A 369 -13.20 36.45 -19.21
C THR A 369 -14.30 37.48 -19.56
N PHE A 370 -14.20 37.97 -20.81
CA PHE A 370 -15.29 38.44 -21.68
C PHE A 370 -15.19 37.54 -22.94
N GLN A 371 -16.23 37.01 -23.59
CA GLN A 371 -17.54 37.50 -24.04
C GLN A 371 -18.49 36.26 -24.15
N ASN A 372 -19.82 36.27 -24.17
CA ASN A 372 -20.78 37.17 -24.80
C ASN A 372 -22.24 36.83 -24.34
N ILE A 373 -22.87 37.74 -23.59
CA ILE A 373 -24.26 38.24 -23.65
C ILE A 373 -25.41 37.28 -24.10
N THR A 374 -26.36 36.98 -23.19
CA THR A 374 -27.75 37.49 -23.28
C THR A 374 -28.54 37.30 -21.97
N ASN A 375 -29.06 38.42 -21.46
CA ASN A 375 -29.95 38.54 -20.30
C ASN A 375 -31.29 37.83 -20.52
N MET A 376 -31.85 37.21 -19.47
CA MET A 376 -33.27 37.39 -19.08
C MET A 376 -33.48 37.14 -17.58
N ASN A 377 -33.65 38.23 -16.83
CA ASN A 377 -34.44 38.26 -15.61
C ASN A 377 -35.91 38.13 -15.98
N GLN A 378 -36.69 37.26 -15.31
CA GLN A 378 -38.08 37.61 -14.96
C GLN A 378 -38.47 37.06 -13.60
N THR A 379 -38.78 38.01 -12.72
CA THR A 379 -39.47 37.92 -11.46
C THR A 379 -40.97 37.66 -11.64
N PHE A 380 -41.55 37.06 -10.60
CA PHE A 380 -42.98 36.81 -10.38
C PHE A 380 -43.87 38.06 -10.55
N SER A 381 -45.08 37.88 -11.10
CA SER A 381 -46.23 38.72 -10.75
C SER A 381 -47.58 38.05 -10.99
N GLU A 382 -48.51 38.35 -10.08
CA GLU A 382 -49.87 37.85 -9.96
C GLU A 382 -50.89 38.60 -10.85
N ASN A 383 -52.02 37.91 -11.08
CA ASN A 383 -53.39 38.41 -11.33
C ASN A 383 -53.81 39.03 -12.70
N SER A 384 -54.67 38.24 -13.38
CA SER A 384 -55.78 38.48 -14.34
C SER A 384 -56.55 39.83 -14.31
N PRO A 385 -57.53 40.10 -15.22
CA PRO A 385 -57.97 39.43 -16.47
C PRO A 385 -58.18 40.40 -17.67
N GLU A 386 -58.39 39.88 -18.90
CA GLU A 386 -59.53 40.22 -19.80
C GLU A 386 -59.33 39.74 -21.27
N ASN A 387 -60.26 38.88 -21.71
CA ASN A 387 -60.97 38.85 -23.00
C ASN A 387 -60.29 39.32 -24.32
N ASN A 388 -60.09 38.41 -25.28
CA ASN A 388 -61.04 38.17 -26.38
C ASN A 388 -60.44 37.34 -27.55
N ASN A 389 -61.17 36.30 -27.93
CA ASN A 389 -61.50 35.82 -29.29
C ASN A 389 -60.43 35.78 -30.40
N SER A 390 -60.15 34.58 -30.91
CA SER A 390 -60.60 34.05 -32.24
C SER A 390 -59.68 32.89 -32.65
N ILE A 391 -60.17 31.65 -32.65
CA ILE A 391 -60.70 30.88 -33.80
C ILE A 391 -59.73 30.89 -35.01
N ILE A 392 -59.15 29.73 -35.35
CA ILE A 392 -59.43 28.95 -36.57
C ILE A 392 -58.73 27.57 -36.48
N GLU A 393 -59.50 26.56 -36.83
CA GLU A 393 -59.25 25.11 -36.88
C GLU A 393 -58.36 24.67 -38.04
N SER A 394 -57.73 23.50 -37.89
CA SER A 394 -57.82 22.37 -38.84
C SER A 394 -57.12 21.14 -38.22
N ASN A 395 -57.85 20.12 -37.76
CA ASN A 395 -58.12 18.82 -38.44
C ASN A 395 -56.85 18.05 -38.83
N SER A 396 -56.62 16.76 -38.54
CA SER A 396 -57.51 15.59 -38.44
C SER A 396 -56.70 14.38 -37.90
N SER A 397 -57.10 13.71 -36.81
CA SER A 397 -57.89 12.45 -36.72
C SER A 397 -57.05 11.14 -36.70
N PRO A 398 -57.59 9.98 -36.25
CA PRO A 398 -57.15 9.28 -35.03
C PRO A 398 -56.98 7.76 -35.25
N ASN A 399 -56.74 6.97 -34.18
CA ASN A 399 -57.14 5.56 -33.99
C ASN A 399 -56.79 5.17 -32.53
N SER A 400 -57.75 4.91 -31.62
CA SER A 400 -58.45 3.63 -31.32
C SER A 400 -57.47 2.49 -30.97
N ASP A 401 -57.53 1.73 -29.87
CA ASP A 401 -58.56 1.47 -28.86
C ASP A 401 -57.92 0.93 -27.56
N SER A 402 -58.72 0.94 -26.49
CA SER A 402 -58.58 0.39 -25.14
C SER A 402 -57.87 -0.97 -24.93
N ILE A 403 -57.23 -1.15 -23.76
CA ILE A 403 -57.57 -2.18 -22.73
C ILE A 403 -56.75 -1.92 -21.45
N ALA A 404 -57.41 -2.10 -20.30
CA ALA A 404 -56.85 -2.04 -18.95
C ALA A 404 -55.87 -3.18 -18.67
N GLY A 405 -54.82 -2.90 -17.89
CA GLY A 405 -53.91 -3.91 -17.34
C GLY A 405 -52.96 -3.28 -16.32
N MET A 406 -53.37 -3.26 -15.05
CA MET A 406 -52.56 -2.78 -13.93
C MET A 406 -51.40 -3.78 -13.70
N SER A 407 -50.16 -3.34 -13.91
CA SER A 407 -48.96 -4.16 -13.79
C SER A 407 -48.69 -4.53 -12.32
N TRP A 408 -48.50 -5.83 -12.05
CA TRP A 408 -48.19 -6.38 -10.72
C TRP A 408 -46.72 -6.21 -10.30
N VAL A 409 -45.88 -5.70 -11.21
CA VAL A 409 -44.44 -5.52 -11.02
C VAL A 409 -44.08 -4.66 -9.78
N PRO A 410 -44.78 -3.55 -9.46
CA PRO A 410 -44.39 -2.72 -8.31
C PRO A 410 -44.57 -3.43 -6.96
N LEU A 411 -45.56 -4.34 -6.85
CA LEU A 411 -45.83 -5.05 -5.60
C LEU A 411 -44.83 -6.17 -5.34
N VAL A 412 -44.33 -6.81 -6.39
CA VAL A 412 -43.28 -7.85 -6.27
C VAL A 412 -41.96 -7.23 -5.86
N VAL A 413 -41.59 -6.07 -6.42
CA VAL A 413 -40.35 -5.35 -6.07
C VAL A 413 -40.37 -4.91 -4.60
N VAL A 414 -41.50 -4.37 -4.12
CA VAL A 414 -41.64 -3.99 -2.71
C VAL A 414 -41.56 -5.21 -1.78
N ALA A 415 -42.13 -6.34 -2.17
CA ALA A 415 -42.04 -7.58 -1.39
C ALA A 415 -40.61 -8.12 -1.30
N LEU A 416 -39.84 -8.05 -2.41
CA LEU A 416 -38.43 -8.45 -2.43
C LEU A 416 -37.55 -7.52 -1.60
N MET A 417 -37.79 -6.21 -1.63
CA MET A 417 -37.07 -5.26 -0.77
C MET A 417 -37.33 -5.49 0.72
N ILE A 418 -38.57 -5.79 1.10
CA ILE A 418 -38.91 -6.11 2.50
C ILE A 418 -38.25 -7.44 2.92
N LEU A 419 -38.18 -8.43 2.03
CA LEU A 419 -37.50 -9.69 2.28
C LEU A 419 -35.98 -9.49 2.47
N MET A 420 -35.34 -8.69 1.62
CA MET A 420 -33.92 -8.35 1.75
C MET A 420 -33.62 -7.64 3.06
N LEU A 421 -34.46 -6.69 3.46
CA LEU A 421 -34.33 -6.01 4.75
C LEU A 421 -34.52 -6.98 5.93
N PHE A 422 -35.39 -7.98 5.79
CA PHE A 422 -35.57 -9.02 6.81
C PHE A 422 -34.36 -9.97 6.88
N ILE A 423 -33.76 -10.33 5.73
CA ILE A 423 -32.55 -11.16 5.67
C ILE A 423 -31.37 -10.41 6.30
N GLN A 424 -31.20 -9.12 5.98
CA GLN A 424 -30.18 -8.25 6.60
C GLN A 424 -30.41 -8.10 8.11
N ALA A 425 -31.66 -7.99 8.57
CA ALA A 425 -31.99 -7.92 9.99
C ALA A 425 -31.75 -9.26 10.73
N LEU A 426 -31.83 -10.40 10.03
CA LEU A 426 -31.53 -11.72 10.61
C LEU A 426 -30.02 -11.99 10.72
N HIS A 427 -29.18 -11.36 9.89
CA HIS A 427 -27.71 -11.40 9.99
C HIS A 427 -27.16 -10.53 11.14
N LEU A 428 -28.00 -9.68 11.75
CA LEU A 428 -27.65 -8.82 12.90
C LEU A 428 -27.81 -9.52 14.27
N VAL A 429 -28.18 -10.81 14.31
CA VAL A 429 -28.12 -11.60 15.55
C VAL A 429 -26.69 -12.11 15.71
N LYS A 430 -25.84 -11.26 16.29
CA LYS A 430 -24.45 -11.57 16.69
C LYS A 430 -24.38 -12.91 17.41
N LYS A 431 -23.61 -13.86 16.87
CA LYS A 431 -22.87 -14.82 17.70
C LYS A 431 -21.72 -14.04 18.39
N PRO A 432 -21.32 -14.37 19.62
CA PRO A 432 -20.17 -13.70 20.25
C PRO A 432 -18.95 -13.90 19.36
N ALA A 433 -18.30 -12.78 19.00
CA ALA A 433 -17.06 -12.79 18.23
C ALA A 433 -15.99 -13.50 19.06
N VAL A 434 -15.26 -14.45 18.47
CA VAL A 434 -14.05 -15.00 19.08
C VAL A 434 -13.04 -13.84 19.19
N PRO A 435 -12.30 -13.70 20.31
CA PRO A 435 -11.31 -12.63 20.41
C PRO A 435 -10.20 -12.80 19.35
N ILE A 436 -9.55 -11.69 18.99
CA ILE A 436 -8.50 -11.63 17.96
C ILE A 436 -7.14 -12.07 18.54
N GLY A 437 -6.96 -11.98 19.86
CA GLY A 437 -5.75 -12.43 20.56
C GLY A 437 -5.73 -12.03 22.04
N PRO A 438 -4.80 -12.57 22.85
CA PRO A 438 -4.56 -12.11 24.20
C PRO A 438 -4.00 -10.68 24.19
N PRO A 439 -4.31 -9.86 25.21
CA PRO A 439 -3.81 -8.49 25.30
C PRO A 439 -2.28 -8.46 25.37
N GLU A 440 -1.67 -7.45 24.75
CA GLU A 440 -0.22 -7.26 24.59
C GLU A 440 0.57 -7.38 25.91
N SER A 441 -0.03 -6.98 27.03
CA SER A 441 0.53 -7.16 28.39
C SER A 441 0.78 -8.62 28.81
N MET A 442 0.21 -9.59 28.12
CA MET A 442 0.36 -11.04 28.37
C MET A 442 1.23 -11.72 27.31
N LEU A 443 1.75 -10.98 26.34
CA LEU A 443 2.77 -11.46 25.42
C LEU A 443 4.12 -11.27 26.12
N ALA A 444 4.81 -12.36 26.41
CA ALA A 444 6.14 -12.29 27.02
C ALA A 444 7.13 -11.69 26.02
N GLU A 445 7.82 -10.61 26.40
CA GLU A 445 8.94 -10.02 25.65
C GLU A 445 10.01 -11.09 25.38
N GLN A 446 10.13 -11.57 24.14
CA GLN A 446 11.27 -12.37 23.71
C GLN A 446 12.48 -11.43 23.50
N SER A 447 13.23 -11.24 24.58
CA SER A 447 14.54 -10.59 24.51
C SER A 447 15.56 -11.48 23.78
N LEU A 448 15.96 -11.04 22.59
CA LEU A 448 17.35 -10.91 22.12
C LEU A 448 18.40 -11.81 22.81
N PHE A 449 18.90 -12.84 22.14
CA PHE A 449 20.22 -13.42 22.45
C PHE A 449 20.92 -14.04 21.21
N ASP A 450 21.98 -13.33 20.80
CA ASP A 450 23.26 -13.76 20.23
C ASP A 450 23.34 -15.05 19.40
N GLU A 451 23.52 -14.84 18.10
CA GLU A 451 24.07 -15.80 17.13
C GLU A 451 25.56 -16.04 17.44
N ILE A 452 25.92 -17.29 17.78
CA ILE A 452 27.31 -17.76 17.79
C ILE A 452 27.44 -18.86 16.75
N ASP A 453 28.09 -18.49 15.65
CA ASP A 453 28.64 -19.33 14.60
C ASP A 453 29.54 -20.44 15.17
N PHE A 454 29.26 -21.70 14.80
CA PHE A 454 30.28 -22.75 14.74
C PHE A 454 29.89 -23.81 13.70
N THR A 455 30.42 -23.65 12.49
CA THR A 455 30.73 -24.77 11.60
C THR A 455 31.82 -25.66 12.19
N PRO A 456 31.78 -27.00 11.97
CA PRO A 456 33.04 -27.74 11.94
C PRO A 456 33.20 -28.62 10.70
N ASP A 457 34.36 -28.42 10.08
CA ASP A 457 34.97 -29.24 9.06
C ASP A 457 35.21 -30.69 9.49
N ILE A 458 35.11 -31.57 8.50
CA ILE A 458 35.44 -32.99 8.52
C ILE A 458 36.96 -33.16 8.48
N GLU A 459 37.56 -33.88 9.45
CA GLU A 459 38.71 -34.75 9.17
C GLU A 459 38.88 -35.86 10.22
N ASP A 460 39.30 -37.01 9.69
CA ASP A 460 39.42 -38.35 10.27
C ASP A 460 40.64 -38.52 11.21
N ILE A 461 40.70 -39.68 11.87
CA ILE A 461 41.85 -40.39 12.48
C ILE A 461 41.84 -40.49 14.03
N GLY A 462 41.55 -41.71 14.50
CA GLY A 462 42.54 -42.47 15.27
C GLY A 462 42.32 -42.68 16.77
N GLU A 463 41.87 -43.91 17.09
CA GLU A 463 42.12 -44.71 18.31
C GLU A 463 42.93 -44.10 19.47
N SER A 464 42.37 -44.08 20.69
CA SER A 464 42.72 -45.03 21.78
C SER A 464 42.17 -44.62 23.15
N GLU A 465 41.46 -45.56 23.77
CA GLU A 465 41.04 -45.64 25.18
C GLU A 465 42.22 -45.70 26.19
N PRO A 466 42.02 -45.83 27.53
CA PRO A 466 41.00 -45.25 28.45
C PRO A 466 41.67 -44.76 29.78
N LEU A 467 40.91 -44.22 30.76
CA LEU A 467 41.16 -44.40 32.22
C LEU A 467 40.01 -43.87 33.13
N VAL A 468 39.12 -44.78 33.53
CA VAL A 468 38.70 -45.15 34.91
C VAL A 468 38.40 -44.08 35.99
N SER A 469 37.09 -44.02 36.34
CA SER A 469 36.42 -44.13 37.67
C SER A 469 36.53 -43.04 38.75
N SER A 470 35.38 -42.50 39.15
CA SER A 470 34.65 -42.89 40.39
C SER A 470 33.38 -42.02 40.59
N GLY A 471 32.18 -42.62 40.68
CA GLY A 471 31.32 -42.64 41.88
C GLY A 471 30.51 -41.34 42.06
N SER A 472 29.18 -41.29 42.22
CA SER A 472 28.23 -42.21 42.84
C SER A 472 26.80 -41.64 42.70
N GLU A 473 25.83 -42.55 42.62
CA GLU A 473 24.42 -42.48 43.07
C GLU A 473 23.61 -41.18 42.91
N ILE A 474 22.59 -41.23 42.03
CA ILE A 474 21.36 -40.47 42.21
C ILE A 474 20.16 -41.40 41.95
N SER A 475 19.24 -41.35 42.90
CA SER A 475 18.01 -42.12 43.08
C SER A 475 16.94 -41.84 42.04
N GLU A 476 16.22 -42.92 41.67
CA GLU A 476 14.95 -42.91 40.94
C GLU A 476 13.93 -41.98 41.62
N VAL A 477 13.35 -41.06 40.84
CA VAL A 477 12.09 -40.40 41.16
C VAL A 477 11.11 -40.70 40.05
N GLU A 478 9.95 -41.17 40.50
CA GLU A 478 8.80 -41.73 39.83
C GLU A 478 8.11 -40.73 38.88
N ASN A 479 7.72 -41.21 37.70
CA ASN A 479 6.89 -40.51 36.73
C ASN A 479 5.59 -40.01 37.39
N GLN A 480 5.32 -38.71 37.26
CA GLN A 480 3.96 -38.17 37.36
C GLN A 480 3.63 -37.45 36.05
N GLU A 481 2.57 -37.92 35.39
CA GLU A 481 1.92 -37.25 34.26
C GLU A 481 1.50 -35.82 34.68
N PRO A 482 1.65 -34.80 33.82
CA PRO A 482 1.05 -33.50 34.10
C PRO A 482 -0.46 -33.62 33.90
N VAL A 483 -1.20 -33.50 35.01
CA VAL A 483 -2.65 -33.35 35.01
C VAL A 483 -2.98 -31.99 34.41
N ASN A 484 -3.67 -31.98 33.27
CA ASN A 484 -4.19 -30.78 32.64
C ASN A 484 -5.39 -30.27 33.47
N GLU A 485 -5.13 -29.57 34.57
CA GLU A 485 -6.18 -28.93 35.37
C GLU A 485 -6.56 -27.59 34.72
N SER A 486 -7.75 -27.55 34.12
CA SER A 486 -8.38 -26.32 33.64
C SER A 486 -8.45 -25.24 34.74
N PRO A 487 -8.40 -23.92 34.38
CA PRO A 487 -8.36 -22.85 35.37
C PRO A 487 -9.58 -22.85 36.31
N PRO A 488 -9.45 -22.40 37.57
CA PRO A 488 -10.57 -22.31 38.51
C PRO A 488 -11.65 -21.33 38.00
N THR A 489 -12.92 -21.61 38.32
CA THR A 489 -14.07 -20.84 37.81
C THR A 489 -14.19 -19.42 38.39
N VAL A 490 -13.55 -19.14 39.52
CA VAL A 490 -13.50 -17.81 40.15
C VAL A 490 -12.04 -17.41 40.32
N VAL A 491 -11.66 -16.32 39.68
CA VAL A 491 -10.30 -15.77 39.67
C VAL A 491 -10.38 -14.28 39.97
N GLU A 492 -9.55 -13.77 40.89
CA GLU A 492 -9.58 -12.35 41.30
C GLU A 492 -8.63 -11.46 40.46
N ASN A 493 -7.79 -12.04 39.60
CA ASN A 493 -6.72 -11.37 38.84
C ASN A 493 -6.77 -11.59 37.32
N ALA A 494 -7.97 -11.73 36.72
CA ALA A 494 -8.11 -11.83 35.27
C ALA A 494 -7.90 -10.48 34.57
N THR A 495 -7.22 -10.48 33.41
CA THR A 495 -7.03 -9.30 32.55
C THR A 495 -8.25 -9.13 31.66
N ILE A 496 -8.83 -7.93 31.55
CA ILE A 496 -10.02 -7.69 30.73
C ILE A 496 -9.59 -6.92 29.46
N SER A 497 -9.85 -7.49 28.29
CA SER A 497 -9.66 -6.85 26.98
C SER A 497 -10.75 -7.31 26.01
N ASP A 498 -11.22 -6.40 25.15
CA ASP A 498 -12.15 -6.70 24.05
C ASP A 498 -13.46 -7.43 24.45
N GLY A 499 -13.92 -7.21 25.69
CA GLY A 499 -15.12 -7.86 26.24
C GLY A 499 -14.90 -9.29 26.72
N PHE A 500 -13.64 -9.71 26.85
CA PHE A 500 -13.22 -11.01 27.36
C PHE A 500 -12.36 -10.87 28.62
N GLU A 501 -12.54 -11.80 29.55
CA GLU A 501 -11.62 -12.05 30.68
C GLU A 501 -10.55 -13.04 30.21
N TRP A 502 -9.28 -12.73 30.48
CA TRP A 502 -8.10 -13.51 30.12
C TRP A 502 -7.32 -13.96 31.35
N ILE A 503 -6.77 -15.18 31.26
CA ILE A 503 -5.88 -15.72 32.28
C ILE A 503 -4.83 -16.64 31.63
N GLU A 504 -3.60 -16.57 32.14
CA GLU A 504 -2.57 -17.57 31.87
C GLU A 504 -2.62 -18.64 32.97
N TRP A 505 -2.73 -19.92 32.59
CA TRP A 505 -2.83 -21.00 33.57
C TRP A 505 -2.08 -22.27 33.14
N PRO A 506 -1.27 -22.87 34.03
CA PRO A 506 -0.75 -22.31 35.28
C PRO A 506 0.07 -21.03 35.06
N GLU A 507 0.18 -20.16 36.06
CA GLU A 507 0.94 -18.89 35.94
C GLU A 507 2.38 -19.15 35.45
N GLY A 508 2.78 -18.53 34.33
CA GLY A 508 4.09 -18.72 33.68
C GLY A 508 4.18 -19.91 32.70
N SER A 509 3.05 -20.50 32.27
CA SER A 509 3.01 -21.58 31.28
C SER A 509 3.06 -21.11 29.81
N GLY A 510 2.77 -19.84 29.54
CA GLY A 510 2.50 -19.31 28.21
C GLY A 510 1.14 -19.71 27.61
N GLN A 511 0.35 -20.53 28.32
CA GLN A 511 -0.96 -20.99 27.85
C GLN A 511 -2.07 -20.05 28.33
N ASN A 512 -2.67 -19.35 27.37
CA ASN A 512 -3.74 -18.38 27.63
C ASN A 512 -5.12 -19.04 27.54
N TYR A 513 -6.03 -18.55 28.37
CA TYR A 513 -7.45 -18.91 28.38
C TYR A 513 -8.32 -17.66 28.42
N PHE A 514 -9.48 -17.71 27.78
CA PHE A 514 -10.43 -16.59 27.74
C PHE A 514 -11.88 -17.03 27.98
N ARG A 515 -12.73 -16.07 28.39
CA ARG A 515 -14.20 -16.21 28.45
C ARG A 515 -14.87 -14.84 28.39
N ALA A 516 -16.18 -14.78 28.11
CA ALA A 516 -16.90 -13.52 28.05
C ALA A 516 -16.93 -12.79 29.41
N GLU A 517 -16.70 -11.48 29.40
CA GLU A 517 -16.64 -10.65 30.60
C GLU A 517 -17.91 -10.75 31.46
N GLY A 518 -17.75 -11.00 32.76
CA GLY A 518 -18.87 -11.07 33.71
C GLY A 518 -19.70 -12.37 33.65
N THR A 519 -19.23 -13.39 32.92
CA THR A 519 -19.85 -14.72 32.89
C THR A 519 -19.17 -15.69 33.88
N GLN A 520 -19.89 -16.74 34.28
CA GLN A 520 -19.32 -17.88 35.03
C GLN A 520 -19.13 -19.09 34.10
N ASP A 521 -18.97 -18.82 32.81
CA ASP A 521 -18.80 -19.86 31.80
C ASP A 521 -17.42 -20.51 31.92
N ASP A 522 -17.31 -21.72 31.36
CA ASP A 522 -16.06 -22.48 31.34
C ASP A 522 -15.01 -21.75 30.49
N TRP A 523 -13.75 -21.79 30.93
CA TRP A 523 -12.62 -21.18 30.23
C TRP A 523 -12.34 -21.88 28.89
N GLN A 524 -12.11 -21.10 27.83
CA GLN A 524 -11.68 -21.60 26.52
C GLN A 524 -10.18 -21.39 26.36
N SER A 525 -9.45 -22.37 25.82
CA SER A 525 -8.01 -22.24 25.54
C SER A 525 -7.78 -21.36 24.30
N TRP A 526 -6.68 -20.62 24.31
CA TRP A 526 -6.18 -19.85 23.18
C TRP A 526 -4.80 -20.37 22.73
N PRO A 527 -4.52 -20.54 21.43
CA PRO A 527 -5.42 -20.33 20.30
C PRO A 527 -6.59 -21.33 20.32
N VAL A 528 -7.71 -20.95 19.70
CA VAL A 528 -8.84 -21.85 19.50
C VAL A 528 -8.44 -22.80 18.37
N GLU A 529 -8.28 -24.10 18.68
CA GLU A 529 -8.10 -25.14 17.66
C GLU A 529 -9.33 -25.26 16.73
#